data_AF-A0A381QPS3-F1
#
_entry.id   AF-A0A381QPS3-F1
#
_cell.length_a   1.000
_cell.length_b   1.000
_cell.length_c   1.000
_cell.angle_alpha   90.00
_cell.angle_beta   90.00
_cell.angle_gamma   90.00
#
_symmetry.space_group_name_H-M   'P 1'
#
loop_
_entity.id
_entity.type
_entity.pdbx_description
1 polymer ?
#
loop_
_entity_poly.entity_id
_entity_poly.type
_entity_poly.pdbx_seq_one_letter_code
_entity_poly.pdbx_strand_id
1 'polypeptide(L)'
;MKFSIQVYTSDDYDVIKNMIKSMMNSVDSIFSSEDLYVAVLKHNFGNEFFLLYKNFNSRNEALDHCDKYVYFLDNCIIVNVQNLE
;
A
#
# COMPACT_ATOMS: atom_id res chain seq x y z
N MET A 1 10.10 -2.47 7.50
CA MET A 1 8.63 -2.59 7.38
C MET A 1 8.30 -4.07 7.39
N LYS A 2 7.34 -4.55 8.20
CA LYS A 2 7.02 -5.99 8.27
C LYS A 2 5.76 -6.31 7.49
N PHE A 3 4.63 -5.78 7.94
CA PHE A 3 3.35 -5.93 7.25
C PHE A 3 2.84 -4.56 6.82
N SER A 4 2.15 -4.51 5.70
CA SER A 4 1.52 -3.30 5.18
C SER A 4 0.26 -3.66 4.42
N ILE A 5 -0.57 -2.65 4.14
CA ILE A 5 -1.77 -2.81 3.35
C ILE A 5 -1.47 -2.36 1.92
N GLN A 6 -1.68 -3.23 0.93
CA GLN A 6 -1.60 -2.86 -0.47
C GLN A 6 -2.81 -2.03 -0.87
N VAL A 7 -2.55 -0.82 -1.35
CA VAL A 7 -3.56 0.08 -1.91
C VAL A 7 -3.64 -0.10 -3.42
N TYR A 8 -2.50 -0.25 -4.09
CA TYR A 8 -2.43 -0.36 -5.54
C TYR A 8 -1.15 -1.09 -5.97
N THR A 9 -1.17 -1.71 -7.15
CA THR A 9 0.02 -2.28 -7.79
C THR A 9 0.04 -1.91 -9.27
N SER A 10 1.24 -1.73 -9.82
CA SER A 10 1.47 -1.41 -11.24
C SER A 10 2.91 -1.74 -11.60
N ASP A 11 3.16 -2.18 -12.83
CA ASP A 11 4.50 -2.27 -13.42
C ASP A 11 5.03 -0.89 -13.90
N ASP A 12 4.14 0.09 -14.05
CA ASP A 12 4.45 1.48 -14.36
C ASP A 12 4.49 2.36 -13.10
N TYR A 13 5.66 2.93 -12.80
CA TYR A 13 5.88 3.83 -11.66
C TYR A 13 5.18 5.19 -11.80
N ASP A 14 4.91 5.67 -13.02
CA ASP A 14 4.17 6.91 -13.23
C ASP A 14 2.70 6.76 -12.82
N VAL A 15 2.12 5.57 -13.02
CA VAL A 15 0.78 5.24 -12.52
C VAL A 15 0.74 5.28 -10.99
N ILE A 16 1.76 4.73 -10.31
CA ILE A 16 1.87 4.81 -8.84
C ILE A 16 1.93 6.26 -8.36
N LYS A 17 2.75 7.10 -9.00
CA LYS A 17 2.85 8.53 -8.66
C LYS A 17 1.53 9.27 -8.85
N ASN A 18 0.79 8.95 -9.92
CA ASN A 18 -0.53 9.53 -10.15
C ASN A 18 -1.56 9.07 -9.11
N MET A 19 -1.51 7.80 -8.69
CA MET A 19 -2.36 7.27 -7.63
C MET A 19 -2.10 7.98 -6.29
N ILE A 20 -0.83 8.14 -5.89
CA ILE A 20 -0.44 8.90 -4.69
C ILE A 20 -1.02 10.32 -4.73
N LYS A 21 -0.83 11.04 -5.85
CA LYS A 21 -1.38 12.40 -6.02
C LYS A 21 -2.90 12.42 -5.92
N SER A 22 -3.59 11.46 -6.55
CA SER A 22 -5.04 11.36 -6.51
C SER A 22 -5.55 11.13 -5.09
N MET A 23 -4.88 10.26 -4.33
CA MET A 23 -5.24 10.00 -2.93
C MET A 23 -5.02 11.23 -2.06
N MET A 24 -3.86 11.90 -2.19
CA MET A 24 -3.53 13.10 -1.40
C MET A 24 -4.43 14.30 -1.70
N ASN A 25 -4.91 14.43 -2.94
CA ASN A 25 -5.77 15.54 -3.37
C ASN A 25 -7.27 15.29 -3.11
N SER A 26 -7.65 14.12 -2.61
CA SER A 26 -9.03 13.83 -2.24
C SER A 26 -9.43 14.68 -1.02
N VAL A 27 -10.59 15.33 -1.10
CA VAL A 27 -11.13 16.19 -0.03
C VAL A 27 -11.35 15.40 1.28
N ASP A 28 -11.56 14.09 1.16
CA ASP A 28 -11.73 13.14 2.27
C ASP A 28 -10.46 12.29 2.53
N SER A 29 -9.27 12.76 2.12
CA SER A 29 -8.04 11.98 2.27
C SER A 29 -7.73 11.71 3.74
N ILE A 30 -7.89 10.45 4.16
CA ILE A 30 -7.37 9.92 5.42
C ILE A 30 -5.88 9.55 5.32
N PHE A 31 -5.28 9.71 4.15
CA PHE A 31 -3.90 9.35 3.88
C PHE A 31 -2.98 10.51 4.19
N SER A 32 -2.07 10.31 5.15
CA SER A 32 -0.88 11.15 5.30
C SER A 32 0.19 10.67 4.34
N SER A 33 0.94 11.60 3.74
CA SER A 33 2.08 11.23 2.87
C SER A 33 3.14 10.42 3.60
N GLU A 34 3.22 10.55 4.93
CA GLU A 34 4.17 9.78 5.76
C GLU A 34 3.74 8.33 5.98
N ASP A 35 2.47 8.01 5.72
CA ASP A 35 1.90 6.65 5.85
C ASP A 35 1.92 5.88 4.52
N LEU A 36 2.34 6.51 3.43
CA LEU A 36 2.41 5.90 2.10
C LEU A 36 3.85 5.55 1.72
N TYR A 37 4.05 4.33 1.21
CA TYR A 37 5.35 3.81 0.83
C TYR A 37 5.26 3.08 -0.51
N VAL A 38 6.38 3.03 -1.23
CA VAL A 38 6.48 2.20 -2.45
C VAL A 38 7.50 1.10 -2.22
N ALA A 39 7.07 -0.15 -2.36
CA ALA A 39 7.97 -1.30 -2.46
C ALA A 39 8.10 -1.73 -3.92
N VAL A 40 9.24 -2.32 -4.27
CA VAL A 40 9.54 -2.77 -5.64
C VAL A 40 9.87 -4.25 -5.61
N LEU A 41 9.05 -5.05 -6.28
CA LEU A 41 9.36 -6.45 -6.56
C LEU A 41 10.07 -6.51 -7.92
N LYS A 42 11.30 -7.03 -7.93
CA LYS A 42 12.06 -7.25 -9.16
C LYS A 42 11.92 -8.69 -9.60
N HIS A 43 11.53 -8.91 -10.85
CA HIS A 43 11.49 -10.25 -11.44
C HIS A 43 12.03 -10.23 -12.88
N ASN A 44 12.23 -11.40 -13.48
CA ASN A 44 12.84 -11.53 -14.81
C ASN A 44 12.09 -10.79 -15.94
N PHE A 45 10.83 -10.45 -15.73
CA PHE A 45 9.97 -9.76 -16.71
C PHE A 45 9.82 -8.25 -16.46
N GLY A 46 10.55 -7.68 -15.49
CA GLY A 46 10.44 -6.26 -15.12
C GLY A 46 10.31 -6.00 -13.62
N ASN A 47 9.85 -4.81 -13.29
CA ASN A 47 9.58 -4.39 -11.91
C ASN A 47 8.08 -4.31 -11.70
N GLU A 48 7.62 -4.70 -10.52
CA GLU A 48 6.27 -4.44 -10.04
C GLU A 48 6.34 -3.53 -8.82
N PHE A 49 5.58 -2.45 -8.83
CA PHE A 49 5.58 -1.42 -7.80
C PHE A 49 4.32 -1.54 -6.95
N PHE A 50 4.51 -1.73 -5.65
CA PHE A 50 3.44 -1.84 -4.67
C PHE A 50 3.30 -0.51 -3.96
N LEU A 51 2.13 0.13 -4.08
CA LEU A 51 1.75 1.25 -3.21
C LEU A 51 1.17 0.69 -1.92
N LEU A 52 1.84 1.00 -0.82
CA LEU A 52 1.63 0.42 0.49
C LEU A 52 1.21 1.49 1.50
N TYR A 53 0.28 1.14 2.38
CA TYR A 53 -0.25 2.01 3.42
C TYR A 53 0.02 1.45 4.81
N LYS A 54 0.64 2.29 5.64
CA LYS A 54 1.08 2.03 7.02
C LYS A 54 2.03 0.84 7.17
N ASN A 55 2.79 0.85 8.25
CA ASN A 55 3.66 -0.25 8.64
C ASN A 55 3.15 -0.84 9.95
N PHE A 56 2.91 -2.15 9.95
CA PHE A 56 2.41 -2.92 11.08
C PHE A 56 3.48 -3.92 11.53
N ASN A 57 3.58 -4.15 12.84
CA ASN A 57 4.54 -5.09 13.39
C ASN A 57 4.07 -6.54 13.24
N SER A 58 2.77 -6.75 13.12
CA SER A 58 2.15 -8.06 12.93
C SER A 58 1.01 -8.03 11.91
N ARG A 59 0.67 -9.20 11.36
CA ARG A 59 -0.50 -9.36 10.47
C ARG A 59 -1.81 -9.03 11.20
N ASN A 60 -1.92 -9.35 12.49
CA ASN A 60 -3.13 -9.09 13.28
C ASN A 60 -3.36 -7.59 13.48
N GLU A 61 -2.32 -6.81 13.76
CA GLU A 61 -2.44 -5.34 13.83
C GLU A 61 -2.94 -4.74 12.51
N ALA A 62 -2.49 -5.27 11.38
CA ALA A 62 -2.95 -4.86 10.06
C ALA A 62 -4.42 -5.25 9.82
N LEU A 63 -4.83 -6.47 10.21
CA LEU A 63 -6.22 -6.93 10.14
C LEU A 63 -7.15 -6.06 10.99
N ASP A 64 -6.78 -5.81 12.25
CA ASP A 64 -7.55 -4.96 13.17
C ASP A 64 -7.74 -3.56 12.59
N HIS A 65 -6.73 -3.05 11.87
CA HIS A 65 -6.83 -1.78 11.16
C HIS A 65 -7.81 -1.86 9.97
N CYS A 66 -7.71 -2.90 9.14
CA CYS A 66 -8.63 -3.12 8.02
C CYS A 66 -10.10 -3.18 8.49
N ASP A 67 -10.38 -3.95 9.55
CA ASP A 67 -11.72 -4.16 10.09
C ASP A 67 -12.32 -2.88 10.69
N LYS A 68 -11.47 -1.99 11.20
CA LYS A 68 -11.89 -0.70 11.75
C LYS A 68 -12.14 0.35 10.66
N TYR A 69 -11.42 0.27 9.54
CA TYR A 69 -11.40 1.28 8.47
C TYR A 69 -11.84 0.69 7.12
N VAL A 70 -12.99 0.00 7.13
CA VAL A 70 -13.62 -0.70 5.99
C VAL A 70 -13.86 0.17 4.74
N TYR A 71 -13.85 1.50 4.89
CA TYR A 71 -14.29 2.45 3.85
C TYR A 71 -13.42 2.54 2.59
N PHE A 72 -12.21 1.98 2.56
CA PHE A 72 -11.24 2.26 1.48
C PHE A 72 -10.75 1.04 0.70
N LEU A 73 -11.07 -0.17 1.16
CA LEU A 73 -10.60 -1.40 0.53
C LEU A 73 -11.67 -2.48 0.72
N ASP A 74 -12.60 -2.60 -0.22
CA ASP A 74 -13.56 -3.72 -0.28
C ASP A 74 -12.85 -5.09 -0.16
N ASN A 75 -11.54 -5.14 -0.43
CA ASN A 75 -10.64 -6.22 -0.03
C ASN A 75 -9.32 -5.65 0.52
N CYS A 76 -9.14 -5.65 1.85
CA CYS A 76 -7.89 -5.25 2.47
C CYS A 76 -6.79 -6.29 2.22
N ILE A 77 -5.88 -6.00 1.30
CA ILE A 77 -4.77 -6.91 0.97
C ILE A 77 -3.61 -6.62 1.90
N ILE A 78 -3.35 -7.53 2.84
CA ILE A 78 -2.20 -7.42 3.76
C ILE A 78 -1.00 -8.13 3.14
N VAL A 79 0.07 -7.37 2.95
CA VAL A 79 1.32 -7.83 2.35
C VAL A 79 2.37 -7.99 3.45
N ASN A 80 3.09 -9.12 3.42
CA ASN A 80 4.35 -9.25 4.15
C ASN A 80 5.46 -8.63 3.31
N VAL A 81 5.87 -7.42 3.67
CA VAL A 81 6.85 -6.64 2.92
C VAL A 81 8.24 -7.29 2.95
N GLN A 82 8.54 -8.08 3.99
CA GLN A 82 9.80 -8.81 4.08
C GLN A 82 9.95 -9.89 2.98
N ASN A 83 8.85 -10.24 2.30
CA ASN A 83 8.86 -11.18 1.18
C ASN A 83 9.00 -10.49 -0.19
N LEU A 84 9.03 -9.15 -0.24
CA LEU A 84 9.22 -8.36 -1.46
C LEU A 84 10.69 -7.96 -1.70
N GLU A 85 11.56 -8.20 -0.72
CA GLU A 85 13.01 -7.99 -0.78
C GLU A 85 13.76 -9.21 -1.35
#